data_AF-A0A6B1E783-F1
#
_entry.id   AF-A0A6B1E783-F1
#
_cell.length_a   1.000
_cell.length_b   1.000
_cell.length_c   1.000
_cell.angle_alpha   90.00
_cell.angle_beta   90.00
_cell.angle_gamma   90.00
#
_symmetry.space_group_name_H-M   'P 1'
#
loop_
_entity.id
_entity.type
_entity.pdbx_description
1 polymer ?
#
loop_
_entity_poly.entity_id
_entity_poly.type
_entity_poly.pdbx_seq_one_letter_code
_entity_poly.pdbx_strand_id
1 'polypeptide(L)'
;MNAKHGWWCGAKTYPLKCKYCGNMIFHFSCDCGSSLLFDELGKPWPLHSCADYVAGKERFRLGKETVAIAELWNHGIQAEHLQSSLHGLLGSHLTNENLKRLPDIIEQSIEKQYADSVRKSATDSKRHAKRSLQVIRQDAYHGAKTCEVGIVTEVIPNASIAKKAGLENNSLGLRALGDWARKKLTQLTIHTGALGEDETDSCSFTFFVDEAIVNQNRIVRDCTVSVKLRGIVILSRYPIWVCKELVDLIDKQL
;
A
#
# COMPACT_ATOMS: atom_id res chain seq x y z
N MET A 1 23.55 -16.66 -13.94
CA MET A 1 22.51 -16.03 -13.09
C MET A 1 21.70 -17.15 -12.45
N ASN A 2 21.77 -17.30 -11.13
CA ASN A 2 20.99 -18.31 -10.41
C ASN A 2 19.51 -17.89 -10.40
N ALA A 3 18.63 -18.77 -10.87
CA ALA A 3 17.19 -18.52 -10.84
C ALA A 3 16.75 -18.34 -9.39
N LYS A 4 16.34 -17.12 -9.01
CA LYS A 4 15.85 -16.79 -7.66
C LYS A 4 14.48 -17.41 -7.35
N HIS A 5 13.89 -18.13 -8.30
CA HIS A 5 12.55 -18.69 -8.23
C HIS A 5 12.61 -20.20 -8.48
N GLY A 6 12.19 -20.99 -7.48
CA GLY A 6 12.04 -22.44 -7.60
C GLY A 6 10.59 -22.84 -7.83
N TRP A 7 10.34 -24.15 -8.00
CA TRP A 7 9.00 -24.73 -8.15
C TRP A 7 8.02 -24.37 -7.02
N TRP A 8 8.54 -23.97 -5.85
CA TRP A 8 7.78 -23.58 -4.66
C TRP A 8 7.20 -22.16 -4.70
N CYS A 9 7.58 -21.30 -5.66
CA CYS A 9 7.17 -19.89 -5.65
C CYS A 9 5.83 -19.59 -6.34
N GLY A 10 5.09 -20.62 -6.75
CA GLY A 10 3.76 -20.45 -7.38
C GLY A 10 3.78 -19.61 -8.66
N ALA A 11 4.92 -19.56 -9.36
CA ALA A 11 5.08 -18.73 -10.56
C ALA A 11 4.07 -19.10 -11.65
N LYS A 12 3.37 -18.09 -12.16
CA LYS A 12 2.40 -18.21 -13.25
C LYS A 12 2.73 -17.20 -14.32
N THR A 13 2.59 -17.63 -15.57
CA THR A 13 2.68 -16.76 -16.74
C THR A 13 1.43 -16.94 -17.59
N TYR A 14 0.81 -15.86 -18.01
CA TYR A 14 -0.38 -15.90 -18.86
C TYR A 14 -0.36 -14.77 -19.89
N PRO A 15 -0.94 -15.01 -21.09
CA PRO A 15 -1.04 -13.99 -22.12
C PRO A 15 -2.11 -12.95 -21.76
N LEU A 16 -1.88 -11.69 -22.11
CA LEU A 16 -2.84 -10.59 -21.99
C LEU A 16 -2.59 -9.52 -23.06
N LYS A 17 -3.53 -8.62 -23.27
CA LYS A 17 -3.34 -7.44 -24.13
C LYS A 17 -2.84 -6.27 -23.32
N CYS A 18 -1.73 -5.66 -23.74
CA CYS A 18 -1.22 -4.45 -23.10
C CYS A 18 -2.29 -3.35 -23.14
N LYS A 19 -2.63 -2.77 -21.99
CA LYS A 19 -3.64 -1.71 -21.90
C LYS A 19 -3.26 -0.42 -22.61
N TYR A 20 -1.98 -0.25 -22.95
CA TYR A 20 -1.45 0.93 -23.59
C TYR A 20 -1.35 0.77 -25.11
N CYS A 21 -0.54 -0.18 -25.60
CA CYS A 21 -0.34 -0.36 -27.04
C CYS A 21 -1.27 -1.39 -27.70
N GLY A 22 -2.04 -2.15 -26.91
CA GLY A 22 -2.93 -3.20 -27.42
C GLY A 22 -2.25 -4.51 -27.85
N ASN A 23 -0.91 -4.56 -27.90
CA ASN A 23 -0.17 -5.76 -28.27
C ASN A 23 -0.41 -6.92 -27.30
N MET A 24 -0.38 -8.15 -27.81
CA MET A 24 -0.33 -9.34 -26.99
C MET A 24 1.02 -9.42 -26.28
N ILE A 25 0.98 -9.56 -24.96
CA ILE A 25 2.13 -9.66 -24.07
C ILE A 25 1.89 -10.79 -23.06
N PHE A 26 2.90 -11.12 -22.27
CA PHE A 26 2.84 -12.12 -21.21
C PHE A 26 3.10 -11.47 -19.85
N HIS A 27 2.21 -11.68 -18.89
CA HIS A 27 2.44 -11.30 -17.49
C HIS A 27 2.92 -12.51 -16.69
N PHE A 28 4.08 -12.33 -16.08
CA PHE A 28 4.60 -13.23 -15.07
C PHE A 28 4.31 -12.67 -13.69
N SER A 29 3.80 -13.52 -12.81
CA SER A 29 3.60 -13.21 -11.38
C SER A 29 4.01 -14.40 -10.52
N CYS A 30 4.49 -14.16 -9.30
CA CYS A 30 4.78 -15.22 -8.33
C CYS A 30 4.39 -14.82 -6.91
N ASP A 31 4.27 -15.81 -6.01
CA ASP A 31 3.84 -15.61 -4.62
C ASP A 31 4.88 -14.82 -3.80
N CYS A 32 6.11 -14.70 -4.30
CA CYS A 32 7.13 -13.84 -3.71
C CYS A 32 6.94 -12.34 -4.03
N GLY A 33 5.90 -11.97 -4.80
CA GLY A 33 5.56 -10.59 -5.15
C GLY A 33 6.30 -10.04 -6.38
N SER A 34 6.98 -10.88 -7.16
CA SER A 34 7.58 -10.43 -8.43
C SER A 34 6.53 -10.39 -9.52
N SER A 35 6.48 -9.29 -10.27
CA SER A 35 5.60 -9.10 -11.43
C SER A 35 6.39 -8.47 -12.58
N LEU A 36 6.32 -9.09 -13.76
CA LEU A 36 7.03 -8.64 -14.97
C LEU A 36 6.14 -8.84 -16.21
N LEU A 37 6.29 -7.95 -17.20
CA LEU A 37 5.64 -8.04 -18.49
C LEU A 37 6.68 -8.33 -19.58
N PHE A 38 6.38 -9.25 -20.49
CA PHE A 38 7.24 -9.64 -21.59
C PHE A 38 6.50 -9.60 -22.92
N ASP A 39 7.21 -9.30 -24.01
CA ASP A 39 6.66 -9.38 -25.36
C ASP A 39 6.47 -10.85 -25.80
N GLU A 40 7.42 -11.72 -25.44
CA GLU A 40 7.44 -13.12 -25.87
C GLU A 40 7.95 -14.03 -24.74
N LEU A 41 7.62 -15.33 -24.82
CA LEU A 41 8.17 -16.35 -23.92
C LEU A 41 9.43 -16.97 -24.53
N GLY A 42 10.56 -16.82 -23.85
CA GLY A 42 11.84 -17.35 -24.32
C GLY A 42 13.01 -16.71 -23.60
N LYS A 43 14.21 -17.27 -23.73
CA LYS A 43 15.44 -16.60 -23.28
C LYS A 43 16.08 -15.88 -24.48
N PRO A 44 16.55 -14.63 -24.34
CA PRO A 44 16.33 -13.73 -23.19
C PRO A 44 14.86 -13.36 -23.08
N TRP A 45 14.35 -13.15 -21.87
CA TRP A 45 12.96 -12.77 -21.64
C TRP A 45 12.81 -11.30 -22.05
N PRO A 46 12.22 -10.97 -23.22
CA PRO A 46 12.19 -9.60 -23.72
C PRO A 46 11.16 -8.81 -22.94
N LEU A 47 11.61 -7.91 -22.06
CA LEU A 47 10.74 -7.06 -21.26
C LEU A 47 9.89 -6.16 -22.16
N HIS A 48 8.59 -6.13 -21.91
CA HIS A 48 7.68 -5.25 -22.64
C HIS A 48 8.00 -3.78 -22.33
N SER A 49 8.21 -2.99 -23.39
CA SER A 49 8.75 -1.62 -23.30
C SER A 49 8.03 -0.61 -24.20
N CYS A 50 6.69 -0.66 -24.29
CA CYS A 50 5.99 0.38 -25.05
C CYS A 50 6.07 1.76 -24.37
N ALA A 51 6.13 2.82 -25.17
CA ALA A 51 6.36 4.19 -24.71
C ALA A 51 5.35 4.64 -23.65
N ASP A 52 4.08 4.31 -23.85
CA ASP A 52 2.99 4.65 -22.94
C ASP A 52 3.03 3.86 -21.62
N TYR A 53 3.46 2.59 -21.65
CA TYR A 53 3.71 1.80 -20.43
C TYR A 53 4.87 2.39 -19.62
N VAL A 54 5.97 2.77 -20.28
CA VAL A 54 7.11 3.43 -19.64
C VAL A 54 6.67 4.77 -19.04
N ALA A 55 5.91 5.58 -19.77
CA ALA A 55 5.39 6.85 -19.29
C ALA A 55 4.44 6.66 -18.09
N GLY A 56 3.55 5.67 -18.12
CA GLY A 56 2.67 5.33 -17.00
C GLY A 56 3.43 4.86 -15.76
N LYS A 57 4.45 4.02 -15.95
CA LYS A 57 5.34 3.54 -14.89
C LYS A 57 6.14 4.69 -14.27
N GLU A 58 6.66 5.61 -15.09
CA GLU A 58 7.35 6.80 -14.60
C GLU A 58 6.41 7.76 -13.88
N ARG A 59 5.15 7.96 -14.32
CA ARG A 59 4.18 8.75 -13.55
C ARG A 59 3.90 8.16 -12.17
N PHE A 60 3.76 6.83 -12.08
CA PHE A 60 3.57 6.14 -10.80
C PHE A 60 4.85 6.19 -9.94
N ARG A 61 6.03 6.07 -10.56
CA ARG A 61 7.33 6.19 -9.89
C ARG A 61 7.56 7.61 -9.38
N LEU A 62 7.26 8.63 -10.18
CA LEU A 62 7.34 10.03 -9.83
C LEU A 62 6.35 10.39 -8.71
N GLY A 63 5.15 9.82 -8.72
CA GLY A 63 4.21 9.93 -7.59
C GLY A 63 4.75 9.30 -6.29
N LYS A 64 5.63 8.29 -6.40
CA LYS A 64 6.38 7.74 -5.26
C LYS A 64 7.65 8.53 -4.94
N GLU A 65 8.29 9.14 -5.93
CA GLU A 65 9.48 9.99 -5.74
C GLU A 65 9.11 11.35 -5.16
N THR A 66 7.93 11.91 -5.41
CA THR A 66 7.45 13.08 -4.66
C THR A 66 7.27 12.77 -3.18
N VAL A 67 6.82 11.55 -2.84
CA VAL A 67 6.80 11.05 -1.45
C VAL A 67 8.23 10.85 -0.92
N ALA A 68 9.15 10.32 -1.73
CA ALA A 68 10.55 10.17 -1.33
C ALA A 68 11.29 11.53 -1.20
N ILE A 69 10.97 12.53 -2.02
CA ILE A 69 11.51 13.89 -1.92
C ILE A 69 10.96 14.56 -0.65
N ALA A 70 9.69 14.33 -0.31
CA ALA A 70 9.13 14.75 0.98
C ALA A 70 9.81 14.04 2.17
N GLU A 71 10.14 12.74 2.05
CA GLU A 71 10.93 12.00 3.05
C GLU A 71 12.39 12.50 3.14
N LEU A 72 13.05 12.79 2.01
CA LEU A 72 14.41 13.34 1.97
C LEU A 72 14.46 14.76 2.56
N TRP A 73 13.41 15.55 2.39
CA TRP A 73 13.23 16.83 3.06
C TRP A 73 13.10 16.63 4.58
N ASN A 74 12.31 15.64 5.03
CA ASN A 74 12.21 15.28 6.45
C ASN A 74 13.52 14.74 7.05
N HIS A 75 14.48 14.32 6.23
CA HIS A 75 15.82 13.89 6.64
C HIS A 75 16.90 14.98 6.56
N GLY A 76 16.53 16.24 6.32
CA GLY A 76 17.44 17.39 6.46
C GLY A 76 18.37 17.62 5.27
N ILE A 77 18.03 17.14 4.08
CA ILE A 77 18.75 17.54 2.86
C ILE A 77 18.48 19.03 2.59
N GLN A 78 19.55 19.83 2.53
CA GLN A 78 19.49 21.29 2.39
C GLN A 78 18.83 21.70 1.06
N ALA A 79 17.90 22.65 1.13
CA ALA A 79 17.08 23.15 0.02
C ALA A 79 17.89 23.67 -1.19
N GLU A 80 19.15 24.02 -0.96
CA GLU A 80 20.10 24.59 -1.92
C GLU A 80 20.37 23.66 -3.11
N HIS A 81 20.34 22.33 -2.91
CA HIS A 81 20.56 21.35 -3.99
C HIS A 81 19.35 21.20 -4.92
N LEU A 82 18.12 21.37 -4.40
CA LEU A 82 16.88 21.27 -5.18
C LEU A 82 16.63 22.53 -6.03
N GLN A 83 17.14 23.68 -5.58
CA GLN A 83 16.92 24.99 -6.19
C GLN A 83 17.53 25.10 -7.61
N SER A 84 18.68 24.47 -7.86
CA SER A 84 19.34 24.49 -9.17
C SER A 84 18.56 23.73 -10.25
N SER A 85 17.82 22.70 -9.87
CA SER A 85 17.03 21.87 -10.78
C SER A 85 15.65 22.47 -11.07
N LEU A 86 15.06 23.21 -10.13
CA LEU A 86 13.73 23.82 -10.27
C LEU A 86 13.75 25.17 -11.00
N HIS A 87 14.86 25.91 -10.97
CA HIS A 87 14.95 27.25 -11.59
C HIS A 87 14.79 27.24 -13.11
N GLY A 88 15.06 26.11 -13.79
CA GLY A 88 14.82 25.96 -15.23
C GLY A 88 13.36 25.71 -15.63
N LEU A 89 12.51 25.30 -14.68
CA LEU A 89 11.14 24.83 -14.95
C LEU A 89 10.04 25.85 -14.61
N LEU A 90 10.26 26.76 -13.66
CA LEU A 90 9.19 27.58 -13.06
C LEU A 90 9.36 29.10 -13.19
N GLY A 91 10.44 29.58 -13.83
CA GLY A 91 10.66 31.00 -14.10
C GLY A 91 10.92 31.88 -12.85
N SER A 92 11.19 33.17 -13.08
CA SER A 92 11.70 34.14 -12.09
C SER A 92 10.70 34.63 -11.03
N HIS A 93 9.55 33.99 -10.87
CA HIS A 93 8.49 34.43 -9.94
C HIS A 93 8.46 33.69 -8.59
N LEU A 94 9.41 32.80 -8.32
CA LEU A 94 9.56 32.17 -7.01
C LEU A 94 10.40 33.03 -6.09
N THR A 95 9.77 33.68 -5.12
CA THR A 95 10.47 34.30 -3.99
C THR A 95 10.98 33.20 -3.04
N ASN A 96 12.06 33.49 -2.29
CA ASN A 96 12.55 32.60 -1.23
C ASN A 96 11.46 32.27 -0.19
N GLU A 97 10.47 33.14 -0.01
CA GLU A 97 9.32 32.90 0.86
C GLU A 97 8.35 31.86 0.28
N ASN A 98 8.11 31.88 -1.04
CA ASN A 98 7.28 30.88 -1.73
C ASN A 98 7.95 29.50 -1.74
N LEU A 99 9.28 29.45 -1.89
CA LEU A 99 10.07 28.21 -1.81
C LEU A 99 10.00 27.53 -0.44
N LYS A 100 9.92 28.31 0.64
CA LYS A 100 9.75 27.77 2.00
C LYS A 100 8.37 27.17 2.25
N ARG A 101 7.34 27.64 1.53
CA ARG A 101 5.94 27.16 1.65
C ARG A 101 5.56 26.12 0.60
N LEU A 102 6.41 25.92 -0.39
CA LEU A 102 6.18 25.01 -1.52
C LEU A 102 5.89 23.55 -1.08
N PRO A 103 6.57 22.99 -0.06
CA PRO A 103 6.22 21.65 0.45
C PRO A 103 4.80 21.58 0.98
N ASP A 104 4.41 22.50 1.86
CA ASP A 104 3.06 22.56 2.44
C ASP A 104 1.99 22.75 1.37
N ILE A 105 2.27 23.58 0.36
CA ILE A 105 1.34 23.84 -0.76
C ILE A 105 1.21 22.61 -1.67
N ILE A 106 2.31 21.93 -1.97
CA ILE A 106 2.31 20.72 -2.80
C ILE A 106 1.62 19.57 -2.05
N GLU A 107 1.93 19.37 -0.77
CA GLU A 107 1.33 18.35 0.08
C GLU A 107 -0.17 18.56 0.22
N GLN A 108 -0.61 19.79 0.58
CA GLN A 108 -2.03 20.13 0.67
C GLN A 108 -2.75 20.01 -0.67
N SER A 109 -2.10 20.35 -1.79
CA SER A 109 -2.71 20.24 -3.12
C SER A 109 -2.87 18.78 -3.56
N ILE A 110 -1.84 17.95 -3.37
CA ILE A 110 -1.89 16.52 -3.72
C ILE A 110 -2.90 15.79 -2.84
N GLU A 111 -2.87 16.03 -1.53
CA GLU A 111 -3.77 15.39 -0.58
C GLU A 111 -5.22 15.81 -0.82
N LYS A 112 -5.47 17.09 -1.12
CA LYS A 112 -6.81 17.57 -1.48
C LYS A 112 -7.30 16.99 -2.81
N GLN A 113 -6.47 17.00 -3.86
CA GLN A 113 -6.83 16.42 -5.15
C GLN A 113 -7.10 14.92 -5.04
N TYR A 114 -6.32 14.22 -4.23
CA TYR A 114 -6.53 12.81 -3.93
C TYR A 114 -7.84 12.60 -3.18
N ALA A 115 -8.07 13.30 -2.06
CA ALA A 115 -9.29 13.20 -1.28
C ALA A 115 -10.55 13.53 -2.10
N ASP A 116 -10.50 14.54 -2.97
CA ASP A 116 -11.59 14.90 -3.86
C ASP A 116 -11.84 13.82 -4.93
N SER A 117 -10.77 13.23 -5.49
CA SER A 117 -10.88 12.08 -6.40
C SER A 117 -11.51 10.86 -5.72
N VAL A 118 -11.07 10.54 -4.49
CA VAL A 118 -11.64 9.47 -3.67
C VAL A 118 -13.12 9.68 -3.41
N ARG A 119 -13.52 10.90 -3.01
CA ARG A 119 -14.93 11.24 -2.76
C ARG A 119 -15.77 11.12 -4.01
N LYS A 120 -15.26 11.61 -5.15
CA LYS A 120 -15.95 11.54 -6.43
C LYS A 120 -16.16 10.09 -6.87
N SER A 121 -15.11 9.26 -6.82
CA SER A 121 -15.21 7.83 -7.08
C SER A 121 -16.19 7.15 -6.14
N ALA A 122 -16.16 7.44 -4.83
CA ALA A 122 -17.12 6.88 -3.89
C ALA A 122 -18.58 7.29 -4.19
N THR A 123 -18.82 8.51 -4.67
CA THR A 123 -20.16 8.95 -5.11
C THR A 123 -20.59 8.33 -6.45
N ASP A 124 -19.65 8.11 -7.37
CA ASP A 124 -19.91 7.52 -8.68
C ASP A 124 -20.12 5.99 -8.58
N SER A 125 -19.40 5.31 -7.69
CA SER A 125 -19.62 3.88 -7.38
C SER A 125 -21.00 3.60 -6.78
N LYS A 126 -21.63 4.57 -6.11
CA LYS A 126 -23.03 4.45 -5.66
C LYS A 126 -24.02 4.42 -6.84
N ARG A 127 -23.65 4.98 -8.00
CA ARG A 127 -24.47 4.95 -9.23
C ARG A 127 -24.25 3.68 -10.04
N HIS A 128 -23.04 3.12 -10.02
CA HIS A 128 -22.75 1.79 -10.59
C HIS A 128 -23.12 0.68 -9.59
N ALA A 129 -24.40 0.59 -9.27
CA ALA A 129 -24.92 -0.49 -8.47
C ALA A 129 -24.62 -1.85 -9.15
N LYS A 130 -23.95 -2.72 -8.37
CA LYS A 130 -24.11 -4.19 -8.42
C LYS A 130 -23.18 -5.00 -9.34
N ARG A 131 -21.91 -4.62 -9.49
CA ARG A 131 -20.87 -5.64 -9.53
C ARG A 131 -20.34 -5.80 -8.12
N SER A 132 -20.65 -6.91 -7.46
CA SER A 132 -19.98 -7.28 -6.22
C SER A 132 -18.52 -7.49 -6.59
N LEU A 133 -17.69 -6.46 -6.42
CA LEU A 133 -16.26 -6.61 -6.56
C LEU A 133 -15.85 -7.72 -5.61
N GLN A 134 -15.20 -8.74 -6.18
CA GLN A 134 -14.75 -9.88 -5.40
C GLN A 134 -13.59 -9.38 -4.55
N VAL A 135 -13.89 -9.00 -3.31
CA VAL A 135 -12.86 -8.59 -2.36
C VAL A 135 -12.07 -9.84 -1.96
N ILE A 136 -10.79 -9.88 -2.33
CA ILE A 136 -9.91 -11.02 -2.06
C ILE A 136 -9.26 -10.83 -0.70
N ARG A 137 -9.48 -11.78 0.21
CA ARG A 137 -8.81 -11.81 1.51
C ARG A 137 -7.31 -12.07 1.32
N GLN A 138 -6.48 -11.23 1.91
CA GLN A 138 -5.02 -11.35 1.92
C GLN A 138 -4.54 -11.87 3.28
N ASP A 139 -4.23 -13.15 3.35
CA ASP A 139 -3.66 -13.77 4.55
C ASP A 139 -2.16 -13.48 4.68
N ALA A 140 -1.66 -13.43 5.91
CA ALA A 140 -0.25 -13.25 6.16
C ALA A 140 0.54 -14.52 5.82
N TYR A 141 1.79 -14.35 5.39
CA TYR A 141 2.74 -15.44 5.19
C TYR A 141 4.06 -15.17 5.93
N HIS A 142 4.95 -16.16 5.96
CA HIS A 142 6.23 -16.03 6.66
C HIS A 142 7.09 -14.90 6.08
N GLY A 143 7.46 -13.95 6.93
CA GLY A 143 8.27 -12.80 6.53
C GLY A 143 7.53 -11.73 5.74
N ALA A 144 6.21 -11.86 5.57
CA ALA A 144 5.40 -10.92 4.83
C ALA A 144 5.49 -9.51 5.41
N LYS A 145 5.63 -8.51 4.54
CA LYS A 145 5.59 -7.09 4.87
C LYS A 145 4.86 -6.38 3.73
N THR A 146 3.93 -5.51 4.06
CA THR A 146 3.30 -4.63 3.06
C THR A 146 2.94 -3.27 3.66
N CYS A 147 2.82 -2.27 2.80
CA CYS A 147 2.28 -0.96 3.12
C CYS A 147 1.02 -0.78 2.30
N GLU A 148 -0.12 -0.58 2.95
CA GLU A 148 -1.43 -0.53 2.30
C GLU A 148 -2.16 0.75 2.69
N VAL A 149 -2.97 1.24 1.76
CA VAL A 149 -3.95 2.31 2.01
C VAL A 149 -5.33 1.75 1.74
N GLY A 150 -6.22 1.88 2.72
CA GLY A 150 -7.56 1.31 2.62
C GLY A 150 -8.57 1.94 3.55
N ILE A 151 -9.84 1.61 3.32
CA ILE A 151 -10.96 2.06 4.14
C ILE A 151 -11.18 1.02 5.24
N VAL A 152 -11.27 1.48 6.49
CA VAL A 152 -11.57 0.63 7.65
C VAL A 152 -13.02 0.15 7.57
N THR A 153 -13.23 -1.14 7.38
CA THR A 153 -14.57 -1.74 7.28
C THR A 153 -15.05 -2.36 8.58
N GLU A 154 -14.11 -2.73 9.45
CA GLU A 154 -14.40 -3.38 10.73
C GLU A 154 -13.41 -2.93 11.81
N VAL A 155 -13.93 -2.69 13.02
CA VAL A 155 -13.16 -2.36 14.21
C VAL A 155 -13.67 -3.23 15.36
N ILE A 156 -12.84 -4.16 15.84
CA ILE A 156 -13.15 -5.01 17.00
C ILE A 156 -12.18 -4.66 18.13
N PRO A 157 -12.60 -3.86 19.12
CA PRO A 157 -11.75 -3.51 20.27
C PRO A 157 -11.53 -4.71 21.18
N ASN A 158 -10.50 -4.65 22.03
CA ASN A 158 -10.16 -5.69 23.01
C ASN A 158 -10.03 -7.10 22.41
N ALA A 159 -9.53 -7.20 21.18
CA ALA A 159 -9.38 -8.45 20.48
C ALA A 159 -8.19 -9.25 21.04
N SER A 160 -8.40 -10.53 21.37
CA SER A 160 -7.33 -11.42 21.84
C SER A 160 -6.69 -12.15 20.66
N ILE A 161 -5.46 -11.78 20.32
CA ILE A 161 -4.66 -12.47 19.30
C ILE A 161 -4.42 -13.95 19.67
N ALA A 162 -4.25 -14.25 20.95
CA ALA A 162 -4.06 -15.62 21.44
C ALA A 162 -5.31 -16.48 21.19
N LYS A 163 -6.50 -15.96 21.53
CA LYS A 163 -7.78 -16.64 21.26
C LYS A 163 -8.00 -16.85 19.76
N LYS A 164 -7.71 -15.83 18.94
CA LYS A 164 -7.85 -15.91 17.47
C LYS A 164 -6.90 -16.94 16.85
N ALA A 165 -5.69 -17.04 17.39
CA ALA A 165 -4.69 -18.03 16.98
C ALA A 165 -4.91 -19.43 17.57
N GLY A 166 -5.92 -19.63 18.42
CA GLY A 166 -6.18 -20.90 19.10
C GLY A 166 -4.99 -21.33 19.97
N LEU A 167 -4.40 -20.38 20.70
CA LEU A 167 -3.25 -20.62 21.58
C LEU A 167 -3.72 -20.83 23.01
N GLU A 168 -3.19 -21.88 23.64
CA GLU A 168 -3.35 -22.14 25.06
C GLU A 168 -2.43 -21.23 25.89
N ASN A 169 -2.82 -21.01 27.13
CA ASN A 169 -2.00 -20.32 28.12
C ASN A 169 -0.65 -21.04 28.26
N ASN A 170 0.45 -20.27 28.35
CA ASN A 170 1.84 -20.76 28.48
C ASN A 170 2.39 -21.58 27.29
N SER A 171 1.69 -21.64 26.16
CA SER A 171 2.20 -22.30 24.96
C SER A 171 3.43 -21.59 24.37
N LEU A 172 4.30 -22.34 23.68
CA LEU A 172 5.41 -21.79 22.90
C LEU A 172 4.93 -20.76 21.86
N GLY A 173 3.74 -20.97 21.28
CA GLY A 173 3.11 -20.02 20.36
C GLY A 173 2.81 -18.68 21.01
N LEU A 174 2.34 -18.67 22.27
CA LEU A 174 2.11 -17.43 23.02
C LEU A 174 3.43 -16.69 23.29
N ARG A 175 4.51 -17.42 23.57
CA ARG A 175 5.86 -16.82 23.73
C ARG A 175 6.38 -16.23 22.41
N ALA A 176 6.08 -16.88 21.28
CA ALA A 176 6.48 -16.41 19.95
C ALA A 176 5.81 -15.08 19.54
N LEU A 177 4.64 -14.77 20.10
CA LEU A 177 3.98 -13.47 19.91
C LEU A 177 4.72 -12.31 20.62
N GLY A 178 5.59 -12.60 21.59
CA GLY A 178 6.37 -11.59 22.30
C GLY A 178 5.49 -10.53 22.97
N ASP A 179 5.79 -9.26 22.72
CA ASP A 179 5.04 -8.13 23.29
C ASP A 179 3.58 -8.09 22.86
N TRP A 180 3.25 -8.64 21.68
CA TRP A 180 1.87 -8.64 21.17
C TRP A 180 0.92 -9.46 22.04
N ALA A 181 1.42 -10.49 22.74
CA ALA A 181 0.60 -11.28 23.65
C ALA A 181 0.15 -10.50 24.90
N ARG A 182 0.85 -9.41 25.26
CA ARG A 182 0.61 -8.63 26.48
C ARG A 182 -0.13 -7.32 26.24
N LYS A 183 -0.17 -6.86 24.99
CA LYS A 183 -0.81 -5.60 24.61
C LYS A 183 -2.33 -5.74 24.60
N LYS A 184 -3.03 -4.64 24.88
CA LYS A 184 -4.43 -4.50 24.48
C LYS A 184 -4.46 -4.24 22.99
N LEU A 185 -5.16 -5.09 22.25
CA LEU A 185 -5.17 -5.04 20.80
C LEU A 185 -6.57 -4.78 20.29
N THR A 186 -6.63 -4.10 19.16
CA THR A 186 -7.83 -3.96 18.33
C THR A 186 -7.60 -4.73 17.04
N GLN A 187 -8.57 -5.54 16.63
CA GLN A 187 -8.57 -6.15 15.30
C GLN A 187 -9.22 -5.17 14.34
N LEU A 188 -8.51 -4.82 13.27
CA LEU A 188 -9.00 -3.98 12.18
C LEU A 188 -9.10 -4.81 10.91
N THR A 189 -10.12 -4.51 10.10
CA THR A 189 -10.18 -4.95 8.71
C THR A 189 -10.20 -3.73 7.81
N ILE A 190 -9.31 -3.68 6.81
CA ILE A 190 -9.32 -2.64 5.77
C ILE A 190 -9.58 -3.26 4.41
N HIS A 191 -10.29 -2.52 3.55
CA HIS A 191 -10.40 -2.85 2.12
C HIS A 191 -9.55 -1.86 1.31
N THR A 192 -8.66 -2.40 0.50
CA THR A 192 -7.85 -1.64 -0.48
C THR A 192 -8.51 -1.69 -1.85
N GLY A 193 -7.99 -0.94 -2.82
CA GLY A 193 -8.52 -0.91 -4.19
C GLY A 193 -9.78 -0.07 -4.37
N ALA A 194 -10.44 0.38 -3.29
CA ALA A 194 -11.57 1.31 -3.36
C ALA A 194 -11.24 2.67 -4.01
N LEU A 195 -9.95 3.00 -4.14
CA LEU A 195 -9.44 4.27 -4.64
C LEU A 195 -8.82 4.16 -6.04
N GLY A 196 -8.69 2.94 -6.59
CA GLY A 196 -8.11 2.71 -7.91
C GLY A 196 -9.17 2.69 -9.01
N GLU A 197 -8.82 3.15 -10.21
CA GLU A 197 -9.67 3.02 -11.41
C GLU A 197 -9.79 1.56 -11.87
N ASP A 198 -8.75 0.75 -11.58
CA ASP A 198 -8.71 -0.68 -11.88
C ASP A 198 -9.41 -1.45 -10.73
N GLU A 199 -10.72 -1.66 -10.86
CA GLU A 199 -11.59 -2.35 -9.88
C GLU A 199 -11.20 -3.83 -9.58
N THR A 200 -10.21 -4.39 -10.30
CA THR A 200 -9.85 -5.81 -10.22
C THR A 200 -9.05 -6.20 -8.97
N ASP A 201 -8.50 -5.23 -8.25
CA ASP A 201 -7.48 -5.50 -7.22
C ASP A 201 -7.96 -5.14 -5.80
N SER A 202 -9.26 -5.26 -5.55
CA SER A 202 -9.82 -5.04 -4.21
C SER A 202 -9.38 -6.14 -3.23
N CYS A 203 -8.51 -5.79 -2.29
CA CYS A 203 -8.02 -6.72 -1.27
C CYS A 203 -8.58 -6.39 0.12
N SER A 204 -8.76 -7.41 0.97
CA SER A 204 -9.12 -7.26 2.37
C SER A 204 -8.00 -7.75 3.27
N PHE A 205 -7.55 -6.89 4.17
CA PHE A 205 -6.54 -7.22 5.18
C PHE A 205 -7.16 -7.13 6.56
N THR A 206 -7.12 -8.24 7.31
CA THR A 206 -7.48 -8.27 8.73
C THR A 206 -6.21 -8.41 9.57
N PHE A 207 -5.99 -7.47 10.49
CA PHE A 207 -4.77 -7.38 11.28
C PHE A 207 -5.02 -6.90 12.71
N PHE A 208 -4.03 -7.10 13.57
CA PHE A 208 -4.04 -6.58 14.94
C PHE A 208 -3.16 -5.35 15.08
N VAL A 209 -3.63 -4.37 15.82
CA VAL A 209 -2.89 -3.13 16.14
C VAL A 209 -3.04 -2.83 17.63
N ASP A 210 -2.05 -2.15 18.19
CA ASP A 210 -2.11 -1.67 19.58
C ASP A 210 -3.31 -0.71 19.74
N GLU A 211 -4.15 -0.97 20.74
CA GLU A 211 -5.34 -0.15 21.00
C GLU A 211 -4.98 1.32 21.27
N ALA A 212 -3.79 1.59 21.84
CA ALA A 212 -3.31 2.95 22.05
C ALA A 212 -3.14 3.73 20.73
N ILE A 213 -2.66 3.06 19.67
CA ILE A 213 -2.47 3.66 18.34
C ILE A 213 -3.83 3.98 17.71
N VAL A 214 -4.80 3.07 17.84
CA VAL A 214 -6.18 3.27 17.34
C VAL A 214 -6.82 4.48 18.02
N ASN A 215 -6.71 4.56 19.34
CA ASN A 215 -7.29 5.67 20.12
C ASN A 215 -6.60 7.01 19.83
N GLN A 216 -5.27 7.02 19.73
CA GLN A 216 -4.49 8.22 19.42
C GLN A 216 -4.89 8.81 18.06
N ASN A 217 -5.11 7.97 17.06
CA ASN A 217 -5.50 8.39 15.71
C ASN A 217 -7.02 8.44 15.53
N ARG A 218 -7.82 8.22 16.59
CA ARG A 218 -9.30 8.24 16.55
C ARG A 218 -9.91 7.37 15.45
N ILE A 219 -9.30 6.22 15.19
CA ILE A 219 -9.70 5.36 14.07
C ILE A 219 -11.05 4.74 14.33
N VAL A 220 -11.98 5.00 13.43
CA VAL A 220 -13.32 4.41 13.41
C VAL A 220 -13.58 3.74 12.07
N ARG A 221 -14.74 3.09 11.95
CA ARG A 221 -15.20 2.56 10.67
C ARG A 221 -15.34 3.69 9.66
N ASP A 222 -15.06 3.37 8.40
CA ASP A 222 -15.08 4.25 7.24
C ASP A 222 -13.94 5.30 7.19
N CYS A 223 -13.00 5.28 8.16
CA CYS A 223 -11.74 6.02 8.05
C CYS A 223 -10.87 5.47 6.92
N THR A 224 -10.15 6.36 6.22
CA THR A 224 -9.08 5.96 5.30
C THR A 224 -7.76 5.98 6.04
N VAL A 225 -7.08 4.84 6.07
CA VAL A 225 -5.84 4.67 6.84
C VAL A 225 -4.69 4.21 5.95
N SER A 226 -3.48 4.64 6.28
CA SER A 226 -2.24 4.05 5.81
C SER A 226 -1.68 3.13 6.88
N VAL A 227 -1.34 1.90 6.52
CA VAL A 227 -0.88 0.87 7.45
C VAL A 227 0.40 0.19 6.98
N LYS A 228 1.31 -0.08 7.92
CA LYS A 228 2.48 -0.96 7.69
C LYS A 228 2.26 -2.30 8.37
N LEU A 229 1.97 -3.32 7.57
CA LEU A 229 1.66 -4.67 8.03
C LEU A 229 2.89 -5.56 8.01
N ARG A 230 2.97 -6.43 9.03
CA ARG A 230 3.98 -7.50 9.11
C ARG A 230 3.31 -8.81 9.50
N GLY A 231 3.66 -9.89 8.79
CA GLY A 231 3.27 -11.24 9.15
C GLY A 231 4.09 -11.75 10.33
N ILE A 232 3.41 -12.15 11.41
CA ILE A 232 4.01 -12.91 12.51
C ILE A 232 3.66 -14.37 12.33
N VAL A 233 4.70 -15.22 12.35
CA VAL A 233 4.53 -16.67 12.32
C VAL A 233 4.38 -17.19 13.74
N ILE A 234 3.34 -18.00 13.92
CA ILE A 234 3.06 -18.72 15.16
C ILE A 234 3.28 -20.20 14.83
N LEU A 235 4.09 -20.90 15.61
CA LEU A 235 4.40 -22.31 15.36
C LEU A 235 3.11 -23.15 15.27
N SER A 236 3.00 -23.94 14.20
CA SER A 236 1.85 -24.81 13.91
C SER A 236 0.51 -24.09 13.72
N ARG A 237 0.52 -22.79 13.42
CA ARG A 237 -0.67 -21.98 13.13
C ARG A 237 -0.45 -21.09 11.90
N TYR A 238 -1.54 -20.58 11.34
CA TYR A 238 -1.48 -19.62 10.25
C TYR A 238 -0.82 -18.31 10.72
N PRO A 239 0.03 -17.68 9.89
CA PRO A 239 0.59 -16.37 10.22
C PRO A 239 -0.53 -15.33 10.34
N ILE A 240 -0.27 -14.30 11.16
CA ILE A 240 -1.23 -13.23 11.42
C ILE A 240 -0.59 -11.89 11.08
N TRP A 241 -1.37 -11.00 10.47
CA TRP A 241 -0.95 -9.63 10.27
C TRP A 241 -0.98 -8.84 11.58
N VAL A 242 0.11 -8.12 11.85
CA VAL A 242 0.14 -7.06 12.86
C VAL A 242 0.54 -5.75 12.21
N CYS A 243 0.08 -4.65 12.80
CA CYS A 243 0.36 -3.30 12.35
C CYS A 243 1.09 -2.52 13.45
N LYS A 244 2.29 -2.01 13.13
CA LYS A 244 3.08 -1.19 14.06
C LYS A 244 2.87 0.31 13.87
N GLU A 245 2.55 0.70 12.64
CA GLU A 245 2.39 2.10 12.24
C GLU A 245 1.08 2.20 11.48
N LEU A 246 0.18 3.01 12.03
CA LEU A 246 -1.12 3.29 11.47
C LEU A 246 -1.34 4.79 11.55
N VAL A 247 -1.68 5.38 10.41
CA VAL A 247 -1.90 6.82 10.27
C VAL A 247 -3.27 7.01 9.63
N ASP A 248 -4.11 7.85 10.26
CA ASP A 248 -5.33 8.36 9.62
C ASP A 248 -4.94 9.37 8.55
N LEU A 249 -5.42 9.18 7.32
CA LEU A 249 -5.12 10.05 6.18
C LEU A 249 -6.14 11.18 6.01
N ILE A 250 -7.20 11.26 6.83
CA ILE A 250 -8.29 12.20 6.58
C ILE A 250 -8.36 13.34 7.61
N ASP A 251 -7.61 13.31 8.72
CA ASP A 251 -7.84 14.28 9.81
C ASP A 251 -6.60 15.01 10.36
N LYS A 252 -6.24 16.12 9.68
CA LYS A 252 -5.67 17.34 10.29
C LYS A 252 -6.25 18.64 9.71
N GLN A 253 -7.52 18.62 9.27
CA GLN A 253 -8.23 19.86 8.90
C GLN A 253 -9.41 20.13 9.84
N LEU A 254 -9.10 20.35 11.12
CA LEU A 254 -9.94 21.05 12.09
C LEU A 254 -9.08 21.99 12.94
#